data_AF-A0A524A7C0-F1
#
_entry.id   AF-A0A524A7C0-F1
#
_cell.length_a   1.000
_cell.length_b   1.000
_cell.length_c   1.000
_cell.angle_alpha   90.00
_cell.angle_beta   90.00
_cell.angle_gamma   90.00
#
_symmetry.space_group_name_H-M   'P 1'
#
loop_
_entity.id
_entity.type
_entity.pdbx_description
1 polymer ?
#
loop_
_entity_poly.entity_id
_entity_poly.type
_entity_poly.pdbx_seq_one_letter_code
_entity_poly.pdbx_strand_id
1 'polypeptide(L)'
;MNIKVSTALALIITMSLPALSLYAWQMGGSSISEDEIAVNTALIFLRNGATYKFDGIPETIEVGETLILESYPIQYVVTITFDSGHGGYGDRTGQVLIQVITPHTARITVVSGEVVSATLDDVWDELNQEELYRPGEFVTPESAFEAVIRYLSRTHDELQGVAVSSSWETTDLTPEGFAGASKLQFSGAGWTVNVSWAVVLEPVYTFVVEYTGDVSFSWRGTVDQTGAVEETEFEIKR
;
A
#
# COMPACT_ATOMS: atom_id res chain seq x y z
N MET A 1 -36.47 -57.96 34.83
CA MET A 1 -35.22 -57.19 34.93
C MET A 1 -34.93 -56.95 36.41
N ASN A 2 -33.90 -57.61 36.96
CA ASN A 2 -33.64 -57.62 38.40
C ASN A 2 -33.17 -56.25 38.89
N ILE A 3 -33.93 -55.65 39.81
CA ILE A 3 -33.70 -54.29 40.34
C ILE A 3 -32.26 -54.10 40.85
N LYS A 4 -31.60 -55.17 41.33
CA LYS A 4 -30.20 -55.15 41.79
C LYS A 4 -29.16 -54.92 40.68
N VAL A 5 -29.46 -55.31 39.44
CA VAL A 5 -28.56 -55.07 38.28
C VAL A 5 -28.70 -53.63 37.78
N SER A 6 -29.90 -53.05 37.92
CA SER A 6 -30.18 -51.67 37.50
C SER A 6 -29.47 -50.63 38.37
N THR A 7 -29.27 -50.91 39.66
CA THR A 7 -28.58 -49.99 40.58
C THR A 7 -27.06 -49.98 40.40
N ALA A 8 -26.46 -51.10 40.00
CA ALA A 8 -25.02 -51.16 39.74
C ALA A 8 -24.62 -50.46 38.43
N LEU A 9 -25.46 -50.54 37.39
CA LEU A 9 -25.22 -49.88 36.10
C LEU A 9 -25.36 -48.35 36.18
N ALA A 10 -26.29 -47.85 37.01
CA ALA A 10 -26.49 -46.42 37.23
C ALA A 10 -25.30 -45.75 37.92
N LEU A 11 -24.61 -46.46 38.83
CA LEU A 11 -23.49 -45.92 39.61
C LEU A 11 -22.20 -45.75 38.80
N ILE A 12 -21.99 -46.59 37.78
CA ILE A 12 -20.82 -46.51 36.89
C ILE A 12 -20.94 -45.31 35.92
N ILE A 13 -22.15 -45.02 35.43
CA ILE A 13 -22.40 -43.89 34.51
C ILE A 13 -22.25 -42.54 35.21
N THR A 14 -22.54 -42.46 36.51
CA THR A 14 -22.37 -41.22 37.29
C THR A 14 -20.92 -40.89 37.63
N MET A 15 -20.01 -41.88 37.65
CA MET A 15 -18.58 -41.65 37.94
C MET A 15 -17.76 -41.33 36.68
N SER A 16 -18.25 -41.63 35.47
CA SER A 16 -17.57 -41.24 34.22
C SER A 16 -17.79 -39.79 33.80
N LEU A 17 -18.86 -39.14 34.29
CA LEU A 17 -19.18 -37.76 33.98
C LEU A 17 -18.19 -36.73 34.57
N PRO A 18 -17.73 -36.82 35.85
CA PRO A 18 -16.73 -35.89 36.37
C PRO A 18 -15.36 -36.05 35.68
N ALA A 19 -15.00 -37.28 35.28
CA ALA A 19 -13.75 -37.52 34.56
C ALA A 19 -13.77 -36.93 33.15
N LEU A 20 -14.91 -37.02 32.43
CA LEU A 20 -15.10 -36.37 31.13
C LEU A 20 -15.15 -34.84 31.24
N SER A 21 -15.73 -34.28 32.31
CA SER A 21 -15.67 -32.83 32.54
C SER A 21 -14.27 -32.33 32.90
N LEU A 22 -13.48 -33.12 33.64
CA LEU A 22 -12.07 -32.81 33.90
C LEU A 22 -11.24 -32.91 32.62
N TYR A 23 -11.49 -33.92 31.77
CA TYR A 23 -10.84 -34.06 30.48
C TYR A 23 -11.22 -32.94 29.50
N ALA A 24 -12.49 -32.50 29.51
CA ALA A 24 -12.95 -31.36 28.74
C ALA A 24 -12.35 -30.03 29.23
N TRP A 25 -12.13 -29.87 30.53
CA TRP A 25 -11.37 -28.74 31.08
C TRP A 25 -9.88 -28.80 30.77
N GLN A 26 -9.28 -30.00 30.75
CA GLN A 26 -7.87 -30.19 30.40
C GLN A 26 -7.59 -30.03 28.90
N MET A 27 -8.58 -30.27 28.04
CA MET A 27 -8.53 -29.99 26.59
C MET A 27 -8.97 -28.57 26.23
N GLY A 28 -9.53 -27.80 27.17
CA GLY A 28 -9.83 -26.37 27.00
C GLY A 28 -8.63 -25.45 27.21
N GLY A 29 -7.44 -26.02 27.41
CA GLY A 29 -6.21 -25.33 27.83
C GLY A 29 -5.13 -25.26 26.76
N SER A 30 -5.48 -24.79 25.56
CA SER A 30 -4.59 -23.93 24.76
C SER A 30 -5.48 -23.06 23.89
N SER A 31 -6.22 -22.14 24.51
CA SER A 31 -6.78 -21.02 23.76
C SER A 31 -5.58 -20.27 23.19
N ILE A 32 -5.27 -20.48 21.90
CA ILE A 32 -4.34 -19.63 21.16
C ILE A 32 -4.85 -18.21 21.38
N SER A 33 -4.01 -17.36 21.96
CA SER A 33 -4.43 -16.01 22.29
C SER A 33 -4.72 -15.23 21.01
N GLU A 34 -5.64 -14.26 21.04
CA GLU A 34 -6.03 -13.53 19.82
C GLU A 34 -4.84 -12.80 19.16
N ASP A 35 -3.85 -12.39 19.95
CA ASP A 35 -2.56 -11.86 19.48
C ASP A 35 -1.73 -12.94 18.76
N GLU A 36 -1.67 -14.18 19.26
CA GLU A 36 -0.98 -15.28 18.56
C GLU A 36 -1.70 -15.64 17.25
N ILE A 37 -3.03 -15.55 17.21
CA ILE A 37 -3.81 -15.69 15.97
C ILE A 37 -3.45 -14.56 14.98
N ALA A 38 -3.38 -13.31 15.45
CA ALA A 38 -3.05 -12.17 14.61
C ALA A 38 -1.63 -12.28 14.03
N VAL A 39 -0.63 -12.65 14.86
CA VAL A 39 0.75 -12.86 14.42
C VAL A 39 0.83 -13.96 13.37
N ASN A 40 0.19 -15.12 13.60
CA ASN A 40 0.17 -16.21 12.63
C ASN A 40 -0.51 -15.80 11.31
N THR A 41 -1.60 -15.04 11.39
CA THR A 41 -2.31 -14.52 10.21
C THR A 41 -1.42 -13.57 9.41
N ALA A 42 -0.74 -12.64 10.08
CA ALA A 42 0.18 -11.69 9.47
C ALA A 42 1.38 -12.40 8.80
N LEU A 43 1.96 -13.43 9.45
CA LEU A 43 3.04 -14.23 8.88
C LEU A 43 2.60 -15.02 7.63
N ILE A 44 1.40 -15.58 7.66
CA ILE A 44 0.83 -16.28 6.50
C ILE A 44 0.62 -15.30 5.36
N PHE A 45 0.07 -14.11 5.62
CA PHE A 45 -0.10 -13.08 4.62
C PHE A 45 1.25 -12.66 4.02
N LEU A 46 2.22 -12.29 4.85
CA LEU A 46 3.55 -11.86 4.42
C LEU A 46 4.19 -12.89 3.49
N ARG A 47 4.22 -14.17 3.90
CA ARG A 47 4.83 -15.25 3.11
C ARG A 47 4.15 -15.50 1.77
N ASN A 48 2.87 -15.10 1.63
CA ASN A 48 2.12 -15.20 0.39
C ASN A 48 2.07 -13.88 -0.41
N GLY A 49 2.59 -12.78 0.15
CA GLY A 49 2.70 -11.49 -0.51
C GLY A 49 3.61 -11.53 -1.73
N ALA A 50 3.34 -10.69 -2.72
CA ALA A 50 4.10 -10.62 -3.96
C ALA A 50 5.57 -10.23 -3.71
N THR A 51 5.82 -9.28 -2.81
CA THR A 51 7.19 -8.85 -2.49
C THR A 51 8.01 -10.01 -1.92
N TYR A 52 7.49 -10.66 -0.88
CA TYR A 52 8.18 -11.77 -0.23
C TYR A 52 8.32 -13.01 -1.12
N LYS A 53 7.28 -13.36 -1.87
CA LYS A 53 7.31 -14.54 -2.75
C LYS A 53 8.32 -14.44 -3.88
N PHE A 54 8.60 -13.23 -4.34
CA PHE A 54 9.51 -13.02 -5.45
C PHE A 54 10.94 -13.38 -5.06
N ASP A 55 11.41 -12.92 -3.89
CA ASP A 55 12.81 -13.10 -3.46
C ASP A 55 13.07 -12.91 -1.95
N GLY A 56 12.06 -13.07 -1.09
CA GLY A 56 12.21 -13.02 0.35
C GLY A 56 13.07 -14.19 0.89
N ILE A 57 13.89 -13.91 1.91
CA ILE A 57 14.79 -14.87 2.54
C ILE A 57 14.10 -15.47 3.77
N PRO A 58 13.81 -16.79 3.82
CA PRO A 58 13.10 -17.44 4.92
C PRO A 58 13.74 -17.28 6.29
N GLU A 59 15.06 -17.32 6.36
CA GLU A 59 15.81 -17.32 7.61
C GLU A 59 15.91 -15.94 8.28
N THR A 60 15.48 -14.87 7.60
CA THR A 60 15.59 -13.48 8.08
C THR A 60 14.26 -12.92 8.59
N ILE A 61 13.17 -13.69 8.55
CA ILE A 61 11.89 -13.27 9.13
C ILE A 61 12.05 -13.17 10.64
N GLU A 62 11.84 -11.97 11.18
CA GLU A 62 11.76 -11.70 12.60
C GLU A 62 10.44 -10.98 12.92
N VAL A 63 9.66 -11.54 13.85
CA VAL A 63 8.46 -10.87 14.37
C VAL A 63 8.90 -9.89 15.45
N GLY A 64 8.66 -8.61 15.21
CA GLY A 64 8.94 -7.53 16.15
C GLY A 64 7.77 -7.27 17.10
N GLU A 65 7.50 -6.00 17.35
CA GLU A 65 6.42 -5.58 18.24
C GLU A 65 5.03 -5.85 17.63
N THR A 66 4.12 -6.32 18.47
CA THR A 66 2.68 -6.38 18.18
C THR A 66 1.95 -5.37 19.04
N LEU A 67 1.41 -4.32 18.40
CA LEU A 67 0.64 -3.28 19.07
C LEU A 67 -0.85 -3.61 19.02
N ILE A 68 -1.51 -3.51 20.17
CA ILE A 68 -2.97 -3.65 20.27
C ILE A 68 -3.55 -2.23 20.32
N LEU A 69 -4.35 -1.85 19.32
CA LEU A 69 -4.97 -0.53 19.27
C LEU A 69 -6.26 -0.49 20.08
N GLU A 70 -6.45 0.57 20.86
CA GLU A 70 -7.68 0.85 21.61
C GLU A 70 -8.82 1.27 20.65
N SER A 71 -9.36 0.30 19.92
CA SER A 71 -10.40 0.50 18.90
C SER A 71 -11.46 -0.61 18.96
N TYR A 72 -12.59 -0.39 18.30
CA TYR A 72 -13.66 -1.38 18.19
C TYR A 72 -14.09 -1.56 16.72
N PRO A 73 -13.92 -2.76 16.11
CA PRO A 73 -13.30 -3.96 16.68
C PRO A 73 -11.81 -3.76 17.02
N ILE A 74 -11.27 -4.63 17.90
CA ILE A 74 -9.86 -4.59 18.28
C ILE A 74 -8.99 -4.81 17.04
N GLN A 75 -7.91 -4.04 16.94
CA GLN A 75 -6.95 -4.13 15.85
C GLN A 75 -5.57 -4.48 16.39
N TYR A 76 -4.93 -5.44 15.74
CA TYR A 76 -3.56 -5.88 16.03
C TYR A 76 -2.65 -5.41 14.91
N VAL A 77 -1.67 -4.58 15.24
CA VAL A 77 -0.64 -4.13 14.30
C VAL A 77 0.63 -4.92 14.57
N VAL A 78 0.94 -5.87 13.69
CA VAL A 78 2.11 -6.75 13.79
C VAL A 78 3.22 -6.17 12.93
N THR A 79 4.37 -5.89 13.54
CA THR A 79 5.58 -5.48 12.82
C THR A 79 6.46 -6.70 12.56
N ILE A 80 6.85 -6.92 11.31
CA ILE A 80 7.68 -8.06 10.89
C ILE A 80 8.81 -7.53 10.01
N THR A 81 10.05 -7.90 10.31
CA THR A 81 11.19 -7.57 9.45
C THR A 81 11.64 -8.80 8.67
N PHE A 82 12.11 -8.60 7.44
CA PHE A 82 12.68 -9.65 6.60
C PHE A 82 13.62 -9.05 5.55
N ASP A 83 14.49 -9.87 4.98
CA ASP A 83 15.36 -9.47 3.88
C ASP A 83 14.86 -10.04 2.55
N SER A 84 14.98 -9.25 1.48
CA SER A 84 14.80 -9.68 0.08
C SER A 84 16.15 -9.76 -0.64
N GLY A 85 16.26 -10.64 -1.63
CA GLY A 85 17.47 -10.78 -2.47
C GLY A 85 17.78 -9.56 -3.36
N HIS A 86 16.77 -8.74 -3.65
CA HIS A 86 16.85 -7.53 -4.45
C HIS A 86 16.01 -6.42 -3.81
N GLY A 87 16.32 -5.18 -4.19
CA GLY A 87 15.49 -4.03 -3.83
C GLY A 87 14.17 -3.98 -4.59
N GLY A 88 13.23 -3.21 -4.05
CA GLY A 88 11.90 -2.94 -4.64
C GLY A 88 10.77 -3.71 -3.97
N TYR A 89 9.57 -3.53 -4.50
CA TYR A 89 8.32 -4.07 -3.95
C TYR A 89 7.49 -4.76 -5.03
N GLY A 90 6.55 -5.61 -4.61
CA GLY A 90 5.61 -6.34 -5.46
C GLY A 90 6.27 -7.41 -6.34
N ASP A 91 5.54 -7.81 -7.39
CA ASP A 91 6.06 -8.66 -8.45
C ASP A 91 6.90 -7.84 -9.42
N ARG A 92 8.19 -8.20 -9.53
CA ARG A 92 9.18 -7.49 -10.35
C ARG A 92 9.61 -8.32 -11.56
N THR A 93 8.79 -9.29 -11.98
CA THR A 93 9.09 -10.16 -13.12
C THR A 93 9.29 -9.32 -14.38
N GLY A 94 10.45 -9.49 -15.02
CA GLY A 94 10.81 -8.75 -16.25
C GLY A 94 11.46 -7.38 -16.02
N GLN A 95 11.68 -6.97 -14.78
CA GLN A 95 12.41 -5.74 -14.45
C GLN A 95 13.93 -5.98 -14.33
N VAL A 96 14.73 -4.93 -14.53
CA VAL A 96 16.17 -4.97 -14.25
C VAL A 96 16.36 -4.79 -12.74
N LEU A 97 16.86 -5.82 -12.06
CA LEU A 97 16.95 -5.85 -10.60
C LEU A 97 18.33 -5.42 -10.10
N ILE A 98 18.34 -4.68 -8.99
CA ILE A 98 19.56 -4.36 -8.23
C ILE A 98 19.92 -5.58 -7.37
N GLN A 99 21.12 -6.11 -7.55
CA GLN A 99 21.64 -7.29 -6.84
C GLN A 99 22.13 -6.93 -5.43
N VAL A 100 21.23 -6.49 -4.56
CA VAL A 100 21.52 -6.07 -3.19
C VAL A 100 20.48 -6.65 -2.25
N ILE A 101 20.94 -7.33 -1.19
CA ILE A 101 20.08 -7.76 -0.09
C ILE A 101 19.46 -6.51 0.54
N THR A 102 18.13 -6.43 0.49
CA THR A 102 17.38 -5.25 0.94
C THR A 102 16.53 -5.63 2.15
N PRO A 103 16.78 -5.00 3.32
CA PRO A 103 15.94 -5.19 4.48
C PRO A 103 14.60 -4.47 4.30
N HIS A 104 13.53 -5.11 4.74
CA HIS A 104 12.17 -4.59 4.71
C HIS A 104 11.51 -4.70 6.08
N THR A 105 10.64 -3.75 6.39
CA THR A 105 9.77 -3.73 7.56
C THR A 105 8.32 -3.76 7.11
N ALA A 106 7.63 -4.87 7.36
CA ALA A 106 6.21 -5.02 7.15
C ALA A 106 5.42 -4.59 8.40
N ARG A 107 4.39 -3.78 8.21
CA ARG A 107 3.40 -3.44 9.23
C ARG A 107 2.03 -3.94 8.77
N ILE A 108 1.56 -5.01 9.41
CA ILE A 108 0.33 -5.70 9.01
C ILE A 108 -0.71 -5.52 10.10
N THR A 109 -1.86 -4.96 9.72
CA THR A 109 -3.00 -4.77 10.62
C THR A 109 -4.01 -5.90 10.44
N VAL A 110 -4.30 -6.60 11.53
CA VAL A 110 -5.26 -7.71 11.59
C VAL A 110 -6.45 -7.33 12.46
N VAL A 111 -7.64 -7.58 11.93
CA VAL A 111 -8.92 -7.29 12.60
C VAL A 111 -9.81 -8.51 12.48
N SER A 112 -10.26 -9.05 13.62
CA SER A 112 -11.10 -10.26 13.66
C SER A 112 -10.52 -11.46 12.89
N GLY A 113 -9.19 -11.59 12.85
CA GLY A 113 -8.49 -12.68 12.13
C GLY A 113 -8.30 -12.44 10.62
N GLU A 114 -8.63 -11.26 10.10
CA GLU A 114 -8.43 -10.88 8.69
C GLU A 114 -7.42 -9.74 8.57
N VAL A 115 -6.56 -9.78 7.54
CA VAL A 115 -5.65 -8.67 7.23
C VAL A 115 -6.44 -7.56 6.54
N VAL A 116 -6.43 -6.37 7.14
CA VAL A 116 -7.14 -5.18 6.59
C VAL A 116 -6.19 -4.13 6.03
N SER A 117 -4.90 -4.20 6.37
CA SER A 117 -3.86 -3.31 5.86
C SER A 117 -2.51 -4.04 5.97
N ALA A 118 -1.66 -3.89 4.96
CA ALA A 118 -0.31 -4.44 4.96
C ALA A 118 0.62 -3.48 4.22
N THR A 119 1.49 -2.81 4.97
CA THR A 119 2.42 -1.84 4.40
C THR A 119 3.86 -2.35 4.52
N LEU A 120 4.68 -2.10 3.50
CA LEU A 120 6.12 -2.36 3.53
C LEU A 120 6.89 -1.04 3.54
N ASP A 121 7.81 -0.93 4.49
CA ASP A 121 8.69 0.23 4.72
C ASP A 121 7.96 1.56 4.87
N ASP A 122 6.65 1.50 5.17
CA ASP A 122 5.70 2.61 5.08
C ASP A 122 5.72 3.30 3.68
N VAL A 123 6.24 2.63 2.63
CA VAL A 123 6.26 3.06 1.22
C VAL A 123 5.20 2.35 0.39
N TRP A 124 4.98 1.05 0.60
CA TRP A 124 4.26 0.21 -0.34
C TRP A 124 3.07 -0.46 0.32
N ASP A 125 1.91 -0.42 -0.32
CA ASP A 125 0.72 -1.16 0.05
C ASP A 125 0.80 -2.56 -0.57
N GLU A 126 1.15 -3.55 0.25
CA GLU A 126 1.29 -4.94 -0.20
C GLU A 126 -0.08 -5.58 -0.48
N LEU A 127 -1.16 -5.07 0.10
CA LEU A 127 -2.50 -5.58 -0.13
C LEU A 127 -3.03 -5.12 -1.51
N ASN A 128 -2.82 -3.85 -1.85
CA ASN A 128 -3.31 -3.23 -3.09
C ASN A 128 -2.27 -3.22 -4.22
N GLN A 129 -1.01 -3.59 -3.94
CA GLN A 129 0.12 -3.60 -4.87
C GLN A 129 0.36 -2.23 -5.51
N GLU A 130 0.40 -1.20 -4.67
CA GLU A 130 0.66 0.18 -5.08
C GLU A 130 1.49 0.94 -4.04
N GLU A 131 2.10 2.05 -4.44
CA GLU A 131 2.85 2.91 -3.53
C GLU A 131 1.88 3.67 -2.62
N LEU A 132 2.13 3.64 -1.32
CA LEU A 132 1.41 4.42 -0.33
C LEU A 132 1.67 5.90 -0.56
N TYR A 133 0.58 6.64 -0.67
CA TYR A 133 0.62 8.07 -0.51
C TYR A 133 1.08 8.41 0.92
N ARG A 134 2.31 8.91 1.10
CA ARG A 134 2.80 9.36 2.42
C ARG A 134 2.32 10.78 2.73
N PRO A 135 1.42 10.99 3.70
CA PRO A 135 1.13 12.32 4.19
C PRO A 135 2.34 12.82 4.98
N GLY A 136 3.07 13.79 4.44
CA GLY A 136 4.27 14.37 5.06
C GLY A 136 5.49 14.46 4.14
N GLU A 137 5.44 13.83 2.97
CA GLU A 137 6.27 14.20 1.84
C GLU A 137 5.43 15.16 0.99
N PHE A 138 5.83 16.43 0.92
CA PHE A 138 5.13 17.39 0.08
C PHE A 138 5.09 16.83 -1.34
N VAL A 139 3.92 16.82 -1.98
CA VAL A 139 3.81 16.46 -3.39
C VAL A 139 4.77 17.37 -4.11
N THR A 140 5.80 16.82 -4.77
CA THR A 140 6.75 17.63 -5.52
C THR A 140 6.14 18.03 -6.87
N PRO A 141 6.65 19.08 -7.54
CA PRO A 141 6.22 19.42 -8.90
C PRO A 141 6.31 18.23 -9.87
N GLU A 142 7.31 17.36 -9.69
CA GLU A 142 7.53 16.16 -10.50
C GLU A 142 6.47 15.08 -10.22
N SER A 143 6.15 14.82 -8.95
CA SER A 143 5.09 13.88 -8.57
C SER A 143 3.70 14.38 -9.03
N ALA A 144 3.45 15.69 -8.86
CA ALA A 144 2.23 16.32 -9.37
C ALA A 144 2.13 16.22 -10.90
N PHE A 145 3.26 16.35 -11.61
CA PHE A 145 3.33 16.17 -13.06
C PHE A 145 2.94 14.75 -13.46
N GLU A 146 3.46 13.73 -12.80
CA GLU A 146 3.09 12.33 -13.06
C GLU A 146 1.60 12.06 -12.80
N ALA A 147 1.04 12.67 -11.75
CA ALA A 147 -0.39 12.59 -11.45
C ALA A 147 -1.24 13.18 -12.58
N VAL A 148 -0.84 14.31 -13.16
CA VAL A 148 -1.51 14.92 -14.32
C VAL A 148 -1.44 14.03 -15.57
N ILE A 149 -0.25 13.51 -15.91
CA ILE A 149 -0.10 12.63 -17.09
C ILE A 149 -0.97 11.37 -16.95
N ARG A 150 -1.01 10.79 -15.74
CA ARG A 150 -1.87 9.65 -15.40
C ARG A 150 -3.35 10.02 -15.51
N TYR A 151 -3.75 11.16 -14.97
CA TYR A 151 -5.13 11.65 -15.01
C TYR A 151 -5.61 11.83 -16.45
N LEU A 152 -4.82 12.50 -17.29
CA LEU A 152 -5.15 12.73 -18.70
C LEU A 152 -5.33 11.41 -19.46
N SER A 153 -4.44 10.45 -19.23
CA SER A 153 -4.47 9.15 -19.91
C SER A 153 -5.66 8.28 -19.51
N ARG A 154 -6.21 8.47 -18.30
CA ARG A 154 -7.34 7.70 -17.77
C ARG A 154 -8.69 8.35 -18.01
N THR A 155 -8.74 9.68 -18.07
CA THR A 155 -10.00 10.43 -18.10
C THR A 155 -10.47 10.74 -19.52
N HIS A 156 -9.53 11.04 -20.43
CA HIS A 156 -9.85 11.44 -21.79
C HIS A 156 -9.58 10.30 -22.77
N ASP A 157 -10.64 9.56 -23.11
CA ASP A 157 -10.57 8.45 -24.07
C ASP A 157 -10.10 8.91 -25.45
N GLU A 158 -10.30 10.18 -25.81
CA GLU A 158 -9.80 10.78 -27.06
C GLU A 158 -8.27 10.81 -27.14
N LEU A 159 -7.58 10.68 -26.02
CA LEU A 159 -6.13 10.60 -25.94
C LEU A 159 -5.61 9.16 -26.03
N GLN A 160 -6.47 8.16 -26.19
CA GLN A 160 -6.05 6.78 -26.41
C GLN A 160 -5.16 6.67 -27.67
N GLY A 161 -3.89 6.32 -27.47
CA GLY A 161 -2.89 6.23 -28.53
C GLY A 161 -1.95 7.43 -28.63
N VAL A 162 -2.18 8.51 -27.88
CA VAL A 162 -1.18 9.56 -27.69
C VAL A 162 0.02 8.97 -26.96
N ALA A 163 1.19 9.04 -27.58
CA ALA A 163 2.42 8.54 -26.98
C ALA A 163 2.84 9.45 -25.81
N VAL A 164 2.88 8.89 -24.60
CA VAL A 164 3.51 9.54 -23.45
C VAL A 164 5.03 9.45 -23.61
N SER A 165 5.74 10.58 -23.49
CA SER A 165 7.19 10.57 -23.59
C SER A 165 7.81 9.70 -22.50
N SER A 166 8.73 8.81 -22.87
CA SER A 166 9.54 8.04 -21.90
C SER A 166 10.75 8.82 -21.39
N SER A 167 11.04 9.98 -21.95
CA SER A 167 12.13 10.88 -21.55
C SER A 167 11.67 12.32 -21.61
N TRP A 168 11.79 13.04 -20.50
CA TRP A 168 11.39 14.44 -20.39
C TRP A 168 12.61 15.32 -20.14
N GLU A 169 12.66 16.44 -20.86
CA GLU A 169 13.59 17.52 -20.55
C GLU A 169 12.91 18.48 -19.57
N THR A 170 13.56 18.73 -18.43
CA THR A 170 13.07 19.68 -17.42
C THR A 170 13.86 20.97 -17.52
N THR A 171 13.15 22.08 -17.69
CA THR A 171 13.73 23.43 -17.71
C THR A 171 13.13 24.27 -16.59
N ASP A 172 13.97 24.90 -15.76
CA ASP A 172 13.54 25.90 -14.79
C ASP A 172 13.26 27.23 -15.49
N LEU A 173 12.02 27.71 -15.38
CA LEU A 173 11.56 28.96 -15.96
C LEU A 173 11.34 30.04 -14.89
N THR A 174 11.80 29.81 -13.65
CA THR A 174 11.71 30.77 -12.56
C THR A 174 12.62 31.97 -12.83
N PRO A 175 12.10 33.21 -12.94
CA PRO A 175 12.93 34.38 -13.18
C PRO A 175 13.96 34.61 -12.07
N GLU A 176 15.19 34.95 -12.43
CA GLU A 176 16.24 35.25 -11.45
C GLU A 176 15.82 36.42 -10.53
N GLY A 177 15.99 36.25 -9.22
CA GLY A 177 15.66 37.26 -8.21
C GLY A 177 14.19 37.31 -7.77
N PHE A 178 13.31 36.44 -8.29
CA PHE A 178 11.96 36.28 -7.77
C PHE A 178 11.94 35.27 -6.61
N ALA A 179 11.63 35.74 -5.41
CA ALA A 179 11.36 34.90 -4.24
C ALA A 179 9.85 34.86 -3.99
N GLY A 180 9.24 33.68 -4.03
CA GLY A 180 7.82 33.47 -3.68
C GLY A 180 6.98 32.73 -4.73
N ALA A 181 7.50 32.53 -5.94
CA ALA A 181 6.88 31.68 -6.94
C ALA A 181 7.95 30.95 -7.75
N SER A 182 7.64 29.73 -8.18
CA SER A 182 8.49 28.88 -8.99
C SER A 182 7.73 28.37 -10.19
N LYS A 183 8.45 28.11 -11.29
CA LYS A 183 7.87 27.60 -12.53
C LYS A 183 8.83 26.64 -13.22
N LEU A 184 8.35 25.45 -13.57
CA LEU A 184 9.08 24.47 -14.37
C LEU A 184 8.34 24.19 -15.67
N GLN A 185 9.11 23.75 -16.67
CA GLN A 185 8.59 23.19 -17.89
C GLN A 185 9.16 21.80 -18.11
N PHE A 186 8.28 20.83 -18.38
CA PHE A 186 8.62 19.50 -18.87
C PHE A 186 8.29 19.44 -20.36
N SER A 187 9.23 19.01 -21.18
CA SER A 187 9.02 18.83 -22.62
C SER A 187 9.52 17.46 -23.09
N GLY A 188 8.81 16.87 -24.05
CA GLY A 188 9.17 15.55 -24.57
C GLY A 188 8.12 14.99 -25.53
N ALA A 189 8.55 14.38 -26.63
CA ALA A 189 7.67 13.70 -27.61
C ALA A 189 6.39 14.49 -28.02
N GLY A 190 6.51 15.81 -28.24
CA GLY A 190 5.39 16.69 -28.63
C GLY A 190 4.62 17.31 -27.47
N TRP A 191 4.91 16.90 -26.24
CA TRP A 191 4.36 17.49 -25.02
C TRP A 191 5.16 18.72 -24.58
N THR A 192 4.43 19.72 -24.08
CA THR A 192 4.94 20.87 -23.35
C THR A 192 4.05 21.09 -22.14
N VAL A 193 4.57 20.80 -20.95
CA VAL A 193 3.83 20.89 -19.69
C VAL A 193 4.49 21.96 -18.82
N ASN A 194 3.75 23.00 -18.49
CA ASN A 194 4.21 24.05 -17.59
C ASN A 194 3.52 23.89 -16.24
N VAL A 195 4.31 23.88 -15.17
CA VAL A 195 3.81 23.89 -13.79
C VAL A 195 4.28 25.15 -13.09
N SER A 196 3.40 25.80 -12.35
CA SER A 196 3.72 26.97 -11.53
C SER A 196 3.10 26.87 -10.15
N TRP A 197 3.81 27.34 -9.13
CA TRP A 197 3.35 27.31 -7.75
C TRP A 197 3.97 28.43 -6.91
N ALA A 198 3.34 28.74 -5.77
CA ALA A 198 3.91 29.63 -4.76
C ALA A 198 4.88 28.86 -3.86
N VAL A 199 6.00 29.47 -3.46
CA VAL A 199 6.97 28.83 -2.55
C VAL A 199 6.47 28.96 -1.11
N VAL A 200 5.51 28.12 -0.75
CA VAL A 200 4.87 28.01 0.57
C VAL A 200 4.91 26.57 1.06
N LEU A 201 4.54 26.34 2.32
CA LEU A 201 4.58 25.01 2.94
C LEU A 201 3.69 24.01 2.18
N GLU A 202 2.48 24.42 1.79
CA GLU A 202 1.51 23.55 1.09
C GLU A 202 1.10 24.20 -0.24
N PRO A 203 1.93 24.10 -1.28
CA PRO A 203 1.62 24.71 -2.56
C PRO A 203 0.54 23.94 -3.31
N VAL A 204 -0.36 24.66 -3.97
CA VAL A 204 -1.20 24.10 -5.04
C VAL A 204 -0.46 24.31 -6.35
N TYR A 205 -0.25 23.23 -7.09
CA TYR A 205 0.40 23.27 -8.40
C TYR A 205 -0.61 23.60 -9.48
N THR A 206 -0.33 24.62 -10.28
CA THR A 206 -1.14 24.96 -11.45
C THR A 206 -0.44 24.47 -12.71
N PHE A 207 -1.14 23.67 -13.51
CA PHE A 207 -0.63 23.07 -14.73
C PHE A 207 -1.28 23.67 -15.98
N VAL A 208 -0.45 23.85 -17.01
CA VAL A 208 -0.88 24.13 -18.39
C VAL A 208 -0.15 23.13 -19.28
N VAL A 209 -0.91 22.21 -19.84
CA VAL A 209 -0.43 21.14 -20.73
C VAL A 209 -0.80 21.51 -22.15
N GLU A 210 0.17 21.39 -23.03
CA GLU A 210 0.02 21.56 -24.47
C GLU A 210 0.64 20.33 -25.13
N TYR A 211 -0.10 19.68 -26.01
CA TYR A 211 0.41 18.57 -26.79
C TYR A 211 0.21 18.85 -28.27
N THR A 212 1.28 18.67 -29.04
CA THR A 212 1.29 18.78 -30.50
C THR A 212 1.62 17.44 -31.11
N GLY A 213 0.65 16.87 -31.82
CA GLY A 213 0.76 15.58 -32.49
C GLY A 213 -0.46 15.33 -33.37
N ASP A 214 -0.77 14.06 -33.63
CA ASP A 214 -1.92 13.67 -34.46
C ASP A 214 -3.25 14.14 -33.85
N VAL A 215 -3.34 14.15 -32.51
CA VAL A 215 -4.43 14.75 -31.74
C VAL A 215 -3.83 15.88 -30.92
N SER A 216 -3.84 17.10 -31.43
CA SER A 216 -3.34 18.25 -30.69
C SER A 216 -4.36 18.71 -29.66
N PHE A 217 -3.93 19.06 -28.44
CA PHE A 217 -4.84 19.49 -27.38
C PHE A 217 -4.16 20.42 -26.38
N SER A 218 -4.99 21.15 -25.63
CA SER A 218 -4.57 21.90 -24.45
C SER A 218 -5.40 21.49 -23.25
N TRP A 219 -4.76 21.45 -22.08
CA TRP A 219 -5.39 21.14 -20.82
C TRP A 219 -4.88 22.05 -19.71
N ARG A 220 -5.76 22.38 -18.76
CA ARG A 220 -5.43 23.13 -17.55
C ARG A 220 -6.10 22.51 -16.34
N GLY A 221 -5.36 22.50 -15.23
CA GLY A 221 -5.87 22.03 -13.96
C GLY A 221 -4.89 22.29 -12.83
N THR A 222 -5.25 21.80 -11.65
CA THR A 222 -4.45 21.92 -10.44
C THR A 222 -4.21 20.58 -9.77
N VAL A 223 -3.11 20.49 -9.02
CA VAL A 223 -2.82 19.37 -8.13
C VAL A 223 -2.52 19.91 -6.74
N ASP A 224 -3.19 19.39 -5.72
CA ASP A 224 -2.97 19.77 -4.33
C ASP A 224 -1.95 18.87 -3.62
N GLN A 225 -1.70 19.16 -2.34
CA GLN A 225 -0.81 18.38 -1.47
C GLN A 225 -1.44 17.06 -0.97
N THR A 226 -2.54 16.62 -1.57
CA THR A 226 -3.08 15.26 -1.43
C THR A 226 -2.85 14.43 -2.71
N GLY A 227 -2.31 15.05 -3.77
CA GLY A 227 -2.18 14.46 -5.10
C GLY A 227 -3.48 14.47 -5.90
N ALA A 228 -4.53 15.13 -5.41
CA ALA A 228 -5.81 15.21 -6.11
C ALA A 228 -5.69 16.15 -7.32
N VAL A 229 -6.09 15.65 -8.50
CA VAL A 229 -6.11 16.42 -9.74
C VAL A 229 -7.49 17.02 -9.96
N GLU A 230 -7.56 18.34 -10.10
CA GLU A 230 -8.77 19.07 -10.49
C GLU A 230 -8.59 19.65 -11.90
N GLU A 231 -9.39 19.18 -12.85
CA GLU A 231 -9.41 19.74 -14.21
C GLU A 231 -10.26 21.01 -14.26
N THR A 232 -9.70 22.05 -14.87
CA THR A 232 -10.39 23.33 -15.09
C THR A 232 -10.80 23.51 -16.55
N GLU A 233 -9.98 23.02 -17.48
CA GLU A 233 -10.21 23.19 -18.93
C GLU A 233 -9.54 22.07 -19.73
N PHE A 234 -10.23 21.55 -20.73
CA PHE A 234 -9.71 20.62 -21.72
C PHE A 234 -10.25 20.99 -23.11
N GLU A 235 -9.38 21.11 -24.09
CA GLU A 235 -9.75 21.47 -25.47
C GLU A 235 -8.91 20.70 -26.48
N ILE A 236 -9.58 19.99 -27.41
CA ILE A 236 -8.94 19.42 -28.59
C ILE A 236 -8.78 20.50 -29.66
N LYS A 237 -7.54 20.71 -30.12
CA LYS A 237 -7.20 21.63 -31.20
C LYS A 237 -7.34 20.90 -32.53
N ARG A 238 -8.34 21.30 -33.31
CA ARG A 238 -8.58 20.82 -34.68
C ARG A 238 -7.76 21.59 -35.71
#